data_AF-A0A524EC67-F1
#
_entry.id   AF-A0A524EC67-F1
#
_cell.length_a   1.000
_cell.length_b   1.000
_cell.length_c   1.000
_cell.angle_alpha   90.00
_cell.angle_beta   90.00
_cell.angle_gamma   90.00
#
_symmetry.space_group_name_H-M   'P 1'
#
loop_
_entity.id
_entity.type
_entity.pdbx_description
1 polymer ?
#
loop_
_entity_poly.entity_id
_entity_poly.type
_entity_poly.pdbx_seq_one_letter_code
_entity_poly.pdbx_strand_id
1 'polypeptide(L)'
;MVKGPCRGKRCDFWARIKLKKRSIDTLAEDLGEKIQTCDSDKGRRLEEAFKAYWSQIGIRDMKRLSQEEPDLYSKIREVEDTVASSN
;
A
#
# COMPACT_ATOMS: atom_id res chain seq x y z
N MET A 1 6.86 1.10 -25.64
CA MET A 1 5.79 0.47 -24.82
C MET A 1 6.42 -0.71 -24.08
N VAL A 2 6.80 -0.53 -22.80
CA VAL A 2 7.53 -1.56 -22.05
C VAL A 2 6.54 -2.67 -21.68
N LYS A 3 6.68 -3.86 -22.29
CA LYS A 3 5.91 -5.04 -21.92
C LYS A 3 6.34 -5.48 -20.52
N GLY A 4 5.66 -4.97 -19.49
CA GLY A 4 5.83 -5.46 -18.13
C GLY A 4 5.50 -6.96 -18.05
N PRO A 5 6.12 -7.71 -17.12
CA PRO A 5 6.10 -9.19 -17.07
C PRO A 5 4.76 -9.83 -16.70
N CYS A 6 3.64 -9.11 -16.77
CA CYS A 6 2.36 -9.57 -16.27
C CYS A 6 1.28 -9.64 -17.35
N ARG A 7 0.53 -10.75 -17.33
CA ARG A 7 -0.60 -11.02 -18.24
C ARG A 7 -1.91 -10.51 -17.62
N GLY A 8 -2.41 -9.36 -18.09
CA GLY A 8 -3.83 -8.96 -17.94
C GLY A 8 -4.14 -7.74 -17.05
N LYS A 9 -5.43 -7.35 -16.99
CA LYS A 9 -5.99 -6.16 -16.31
C LYS A 9 -5.89 -6.15 -14.76
N ARG A 10 -5.31 -7.20 -14.16
CA ARG A 10 -5.16 -7.37 -12.69
C ARG A 10 -3.70 -7.29 -12.23
N CYS A 11 -2.81 -6.87 -13.11
CA CYS A 11 -1.40 -6.76 -12.80
C CYS A 11 -1.10 -5.54 -11.92
N ASP A 12 -0.49 -5.81 -10.77
CA ASP A 12 0.03 -4.85 -9.80
C ASP A 12 1.56 -4.69 -9.91
N PHE A 13 2.22 -5.32 -10.88
CA PHE A 13 3.69 -5.28 -11.06
C PHE A 13 4.27 -3.87 -10.98
N TRP A 14 3.70 -2.90 -11.70
CA TRP A 14 4.20 -1.53 -11.67
C TRP A 14 3.98 -0.85 -10.32
N ALA A 15 2.88 -1.17 -9.63
CA ALA A 15 2.62 -0.70 -8.28
C ALA A 15 3.67 -1.27 -7.31
N ARG A 16 3.99 -2.56 -7.43
CA ARG A 16 5.03 -3.22 -6.62
C ARG A 16 6.43 -2.64 -6.85
N ILE A 17 6.82 -2.42 -8.11
CA ILE A 17 8.10 -1.77 -8.43
C ILE A 17 8.14 -0.34 -7.87
N LYS A 18 7.03 0.40 -7.97
CA LYS A 18 6.93 1.76 -7.42
C LYS A 18 7.08 1.76 -5.90
N LEU A 19 6.44 0.81 -5.21
CA LEU A 19 6.55 0.62 -3.76
C LEU A 19 7.95 0.22 -3.31
N LYS A 20 8.62 -0.67 -4.07
CA LYS A 20 10.00 -1.05 -3.77
C LYS A 20 10.95 0.14 -3.80
N LYS A 21 10.75 1.08 -4.73
CA LYS A 21 11.60 2.26 -4.90
C LYS A 21 11.37 3.37 -3.88
N ARG A 22 10.21 3.43 -3.23
CA ARG A 22 9.91 4.44 -2.20
C ARG A 22 10.46 3.99 -0.84
N SER A 23 10.89 4.91 0.03
CA SER A 23 11.24 4.56 1.41
C SER A 23 9.98 4.27 2.23
N ILE A 24 10.19 3.66 3.40
CA ILE A 24 9.12 3.41 4.37
C ILE A 24 8.58 4.74 4.90
N ASP A 25 9.47 5.69 5.23
CA ASP A 25 9.10 7.01 5.74
C ASP A 25 8.15 7.75 4.79
N THR A 26 8.51 7.85 3.50
CA THR A 26 7.67 8.54 2.51
C THR A 26 6.32 7.84 2.30
N LEU A 27 6.28 6.51 2.42
CA LEU A 27 5.01 5.77 2.33
C LEU A 27 4.16 5.97 3.58
N ALA A 28 4.78 6.06 4.75
CA ALA A 28 4.10 6.31 6.02
C ALA A 28 3.55 7.75 6.08
N GLU A 29 4.32 8.74 5.62
CA GLU A 29 3.86 10.13 5.49
C GLU A 29 2.65 10.23 4.55
N ASP A 30 2.77 9.73 3.31
CA ASP A 30 1.66 9.73 2.32
C ASP A 30 0.41 9.03 2.88
N LEU A 31 0.59 7.93 3.62
CA LEU A 31 -0.50 7.14 4.21
C LEU A 31 -1.14 7.87 5.40
N GLY A 32 -0.33 8.46 6.28
CA GLY A 32 -0.78 9.25 7.42
C GLY A 32 -1.62 10.45 7.01
N GLU A 33 -1.19 11.20 5.99
CA GLU A 33 -1.95 12.32 5.43
C GLU A 33 -3.32 11.86 4.89
N LYS A 34 -3.36 10.71 4.20
CA LYS A 34 -4.60 10.16 3.66
C LYS A 34 -5.55 9.70 4.76
N ILE A 35 -5.04 9.12 5.83
CA ILE A 35 -5.84 8.67 6.98
C ILE A 35 -6.40 9.87 7.75
N GLN A 36 -5.58 10.88 8.06
CA GLN A 36 -6.04 12.10 8.76
C GLN A 36 -7.13 12.83 7.97
N THR A 37 -7.00 12.89 6.64
CA THR A 37 -8.02 13.47 5.77
C THR A 37 -9.33 12.66 5.78
N CYS A 38 -9.27 11.35 6.01
CA CYS A 38 -10.46 10.47 6.06
C CYS A 38 -11.13 10.45 7.44
N ASP A 39 -10.36 10.54 8.53
CA ASP A 39 -10.85 10.50 9.91
C ASP A 39 -11.78 11.69 10.22
N SER A 40 -11.47 12.84 9.62
CA SER A 40 -12.28 14.06 9.75
C SER A 40 -13.69 13.94 9.16
N ASP A 41 -13.95 12.98 8.25
CA ASP A 41 -15.23 12.92 7.53
C ASP A 41 -16.15 11.80 8.05
N LYS A 42 -15.64 10.59 8.30
CA LYS A 42 -16.43 9.43 8.74
C LYS A 42 -15.51 8.43 9.41
N GLY A 43 -15.77 8.03 10.65
CA GLY A 43 -15.01 7.05 11.44
C GLY A 43 -14.84 5.67 10.79
N ARG A 44 -14.07 5.62 9.70
CA ARG A 44 -13.61 4.39 9.06
C ARG A 44 -12.50 3.81 9.92
N ARG A 45 -12.53 2.50 10.09
CA ARG A 45 -11.48 1.79 10.83
C ARG A 45 -10.16 1.94 10.05
N LEU A 46 -9.05 2.15 10.75
CA LEU A 46 -7.69 2.26 10.19
C LEU A 46 -7.39 1.18 9.14
N GLU A 47 -7.82 -0.05 9.39
CA GLU A 47 -7.66 -1.18 8.45
C GLU A 47 -8.35 -0.98 7.10
N GLU A 48 -9.50 -0.31 7.06
CA GLU A 48 -10.19 0.01 5.80
C GLU A 48 -9.46 1.13 5.05
N ALA A 49 -8.88 2.09 5.77
CA ALA A 49 -8.09 3.16 5.17
C ALA A 49 -6.78 2.61 4.56
N PHE A 50 -6.10 1.69 5.25
CA PHE A 50 -4.94 0.97 4.70
C PHE A 50 -5.30 0.24 3.40
N LYS A 51 -6.36 -0.58 3.41
CA LYS A 51 -6.82 -1.29 2.20
C LYS A 51 -7.16 -0.34 1.06
N ALA A 52 -7.81 0.79 1.35
CA ALA A 52 -8.16 1.78 0.33
C ALA A 52 -6.91 2.43 -0.29
N TYR A 53 -5.93 2.81 0.52
CA TYR A 53 -4.68 3.40 0.06
C TYR A 53 -3.89 2.44 -0.84
N TRP A 54 -3.67 1.20 -0.40
CA TRP A 54 -2.94 0.21 -1.18
C TRP A 54 -3.65 -0.11 -2.51
N SER A 55 -4.98 -0.17 -2.49
CA SER A 55 -5.80 -0.31 -3.70
C SER A 55 -5.64 0.87 -4.67
N GLN A 56 -5.57 2.10 -4.16
CA GLN A 56 -5.29 3.31 -4.96
C GLN A 56 -3.90 3.28 -5.60
N ILE A 57 -2.90 2.77 -4.88
CA ILE A 57 -1.54 2.56 -5.43
C ILE A 57 -1.52 1.47 -6.51
N GLY A 58 -2.51 0.56 -6.48
CA GLY A 58 -2.68 -0.52 -7.45
C GLY A 58 -2.41 -1.90 -6.88
N ILE A 59 -2.13 -2.02 -5.58
CA ILE A 59 -2.04 -3.30 -4.87
C ILE A 59 -3.47 -3.76 -4.55
N ARG A 60 -3.96 -4.71 -5.34
CA ARG A 60 -5.35 -5.19 -5.23
C ARG A 60 -5.49 -6.46 -4.40
N ASP A 61 -4.40 -7.20 -4.22
CA ASP A 61 -4.42 -8.50 -3.55
C ASP A 61 -3.21 -8.67 -2.62
N MET A 62 -3.41 -8.26 -1.35
CA MET A 62 -2.39 -8.40 -0.31
C MET A 62 -2.06 -9.87 0.00
N LYS A 63 -3.02 -10.77 -0.16
CA LYS A 63 -2.81 -12.20 0.11
C LYS A 63 -1.91 -12.81 -0.96
N ARG A 64 -2.10 -12.41 -2.22
CA ARG A 64 -1.20 -12.81 -3.30
C ARG A 64 0.17 -12.16 -3.17
N LEU A 65 0.22 -10.90 -2.74
CA LEU A 65 1.48 -10.20 -2.51
C LEU A 65 2.33 -10.90 -1.44
N SER A 66 1.73 -11.36 -0.33
CA SER A 66 2.47 -12.06 0.72
C SER A 66 3.03 -13.42 0.26
N GLN A 67 2.42 -14.05 -0.74
CA GLN A 67 2.90 -15.30 -1.33
C GLN A 67 3.99 -15.08 -2.39
N GLU A 68 3.85 -14.07 -3.24
CA GLU A 68 4.76 -13.81 -4.36
C GLU A 68 5.99 -12.99 -3.96
N GLU A 69 5.82 -12.01 -3.07
CA GLU A 69 6.86 -11.05 -2.68
C GLU A 69 6.80 -10.74 -1.17
N PRO A 70 7.22 -11.69 -0.32
CA PRO A 70 7.13 -11.55 1.13
C PRO A 70 7.89 -10.34 1.67
N ASP A 71 9.03 -9.97 1.08
CA ASP A 71 9.80 -8.77 1.49
C ASP A 71 9.00 -7.48 1.30
N LEU A 72 8.27 -7.39 0.18
CA LEU A 72 7.44 -6.23 -0.13
C LEU A 72 6.21 -6.19 0.78
N TYR A 73 5.67 -7.36 1.12
CA TYR A 73 4.60 -7.46 2.11
C TYR A 73 5.06 -7.04 3.51
N SER A 74 6.23 -7.49 3.97
CA SER A 74 6.81 -7.06 5.25
C SER A 74 7.02 -5.55 5.31
N LYS A 75 7.53 -4.96 4.22
CA LYS A 75 7.68 -3.50 4.10
C LYS A 75 6.35 -2.76 4.23
N ILE A 76 5.29 -3.26 3.60
CA ILE A 76 3.94 -2.69 3.71
C ILE A 76 3.45 -2.75 5.14
N ARG A 77 3.66 -3.87 5.83
CA ARG A 77 3.31 -4.03 7.25
C ARG A 77 4.05 -3.02 8.12
N GLU A 78 5.35 -2.84 7.90
CA GLU A 78 6.15 -1.85 8.61
C GLU A 78 5.66 -0.41 8.41
N VAL A 79 5.20 -0.07 7.19
CA VAL A 79 4.54 1.22 6.92
C VAL A 79 3.24 1.34 7.71
N GLU A 80 2.37 0.32 7.68
CA GLU A 80 1.10 0.31 8.43
C GLU A 80 1.34 0.47 9.94
N ASP A 81 2.29 -0.28 10.51
CA ASP A 81 2.67 -0.23 11.92
C ASP A 81 3.26 1.14 12.32
N THR A 82 4.06 1.76 11.45
CA THR A 82 4.61 3.11 11.65
C THR A 82 3.49 4.15 11.76
N VAL A 83 2.50 4.08 10.87
CA VAL A 83 1.36 5.02 10.86
C VAL A 83 0.39 4.77 12.01
N ALA A 84 0.17 3.50 12.36
CA ALA A 84 -0.66 3.11 13.49
C ALA A 84 -0.03 3.48 14.84
N SER A 85 1.30 3.54 14.94
CA SER A 85 2.00 4.00 16.14
C SER A 85 2.07 5.52 16.26
N SER A 86 1.79 6.25 15.17
CA SER A 86 1.87 7.71 15.09
C SER A 86 0.50 8.42 15.18
N ASN A 87 -0.61 7.67 15.18
CA ASN A 87 -1.98 8.15 15.47
C ASN A 87 -2.48 7.54 16.79
#